data_AF-U2WMP3-F1
#
_entry.id   AF-U2WMP3-F1
#
_cell.length_a   1.000
_cell.length_b   1.000
_cell.length_c   1.000
_cell.angle_alpha   90.00
_cell.angle_beta   90.00
_cell.angle_gamma   90.00
#
_symmetry.space_group_name_H-M   'P 1'
#
loop_
_entity.id
_entity.type
_entity.pdbx_description
1 polymer ?
#
loop_
_entity_poly.entity_id
_entity_poly.type
_entity_poly.pdbx_seq_one_letter_code
_entity_poly.pdbx_strand_id
1 'polypeptide(L)'
;MDKKIIIGIFAVLFLGSGFLLYNSYQEARKLNVQTKKLENRAKEHEILKTQSEKQATISTPVSTTDKTKNITQQLTTSVNNTNVVKNKTTYEKDLKSRMTSANEGNVSSEIDALRNNEDANEAWTKELNKIYSLLMSELSGSQKAKLQNSQKAWIKSVEKEVNTAMDEYCPADSNGERVGCGTLGGLEEMRIRVRRTRSRTLELARMYDEMHN
;
A
#
# COMPACT_ATOMS: atom_id res chain seq x y z
N MET A 1 26.02 -40.18 -46.57
CA MET A 1 25.91 -39.45 -45.29
C MET A 1 25.14 -40.34 -44.33
N ASP A 2 25.68 -40.62 -43.15
CA ASP A 2 25.12 -41.64 -42.26
C ASP A 2 23.81 -41.24 -41.57
N LYS A 3 22.88 -42.18 -41.47
CA LYS A 3 21.60 -41.98 -40.76
C LYS A 3 21.82 -41.57 -39.30
N LYS A 4 22.88 -42.07 -38.65
CA LYS A 4 23.25 -41.69 -37.27
C LYS A 4 23.69 -40.22 -37.14
N ILE A 5 24.36 -39.67 -38.16
CA ILE A 5 24.79 -38.25 -38.17
C ILE A 5 23.56 -37.34 -38.33
N ILE A 6 22.64 -37.69 -39.24
CA ILE A 6 21.41 -36.93 -39.47
C ILE A 6 20.55 -36.88 -38.20
N ILE A 7 20.36 -38.01 -37.51
CA ILE A 7 19.61 -38.08 -36.24
C ILE A 7 20.26 -37.20 -35.15
N GLY A 8 21.59 -37.19 -35.05
CA GLY A 8 22.32 -36.35 -34.11
C GLY A 8 22.10 -34.85 -34.32
N ILE A 9 22.07 -34.40 -35.58
CA ILE A 9 21.84 -32.98 -35.93
C ILE A 9 20.43 -32.54 -35.52
N PHE A 10 19.40 -33.36 -35.76
CA PHE A 10 18.03 -33.04 -35.33
C PHE A 10 17.89 -32.97 -33.80
N ALA A 11 18.55 -33.87 -33.06
CA ALA A 11 18.45 -33.90 -31.59
C ALA A 11 18.95 -32.61 -30.92
N VAL A 12 20.03 -32.01 -31.42
CA VAL A 12 20.60 -30.76 -30.87
C VAL A 12 19.68 -29.55 -31.12
N LEU A 13 19.04 -29.47 -32.29
CA LEU A 13 18.18 -28.35 -32.67
C LEU A 13 16.88 -28.27 -31.85
N PHE A 14 16.29 -29.41 -31.47
CA PHE A 14 15.06 -29.44 -30.66
C PHE A 14 15.27 -29.08 -29.18
N LEU A 15 16.46 -29.32 -28.62
CA LEU A 15 16.76 -28.97 -27.23
C LEU A 15 17.12 -27.47 -27.07
N GLY A 16 17.89 -26.90 -27.99
CA GLY A 16 18.25 -25.48 -27.94
C GLY A 16 17.08 -24.52 -28.14
N SER A 17 16.14 -24.87 -29.03
CA SER A 17 14.95 -24.06 -29.32
C SER A 17 13.96 -24.02 -28.14
N GLY A 18 13.76 -25.13 -27.43
CA GLY A 18 12.90 -25.19 -26.24
C GLY A 18 13.35 -24.25 -25.11
N PHE A 19 14.65 -24.15 -24.85
CA PHE A 19 15.20 -23.26 -23.81
C PHE A 19 14.98 -21.77 -24.13
N LEU A 20 15.17 -21.38 -25.39
CA LEU A 20 14.95 -20.00 -25.83
C LEU A 20 13.46 -19.61 -25.78
N LEU A 21 12.56 -20.52 -26.18
CA LEU A 21 11.11 -20.31 -26.05
C LEU A 21 10.67 -20.23 -24.58
N TYR A 22 11.25 -21.04 -23.70
CA TYR A 22 10.96 -21.00 -22.26
C TYR A 22 11.40 -19.69 -21.61
N ASN A 23 12.63 -19.21 -21.87
CA ASN A 23 13.07 -17.91 -21.37
C ASN A 23 12.22 -16.76 -21.93
N SER A 24 11.92 -16.77 -23.24
CA SER A 24 11.03 -15.78 -23.86
C SER A 24 9.63 -15.78 -23.23
N TYR A 25 9.07 -16.95 -22.92
CA TYR A 25 7.79 -17.10 -22.22
C TYR A 25 7.85 -16.56 -20.78
N GLN A 26 8.94 -16.79 -20.05
CA GLN A 26 9.13 -16.23 -18.71
C GLN A 26 9.29 -14.69 -18.75
N GLU A 27 10.02 -14.15 -19.72
CA GLU A 27 10.11 -12.69 -19.95
C GLU A 27 8.73 -12.10 -20.28
N ALA A 28 7.95 -12.76 -21.14
CA ALA A 28 6.60 -12.34 -21.49
C ALA A 28 5.63 -12.42 -20.29
N ARG A 29 5.78 -13.40 -19.38
CA ARG A 29 5.04 -13.43 -18.10
C ARG A 29 5.41 -12.24 -17.23
N LYS A 30 6.71 -12.00 -16.97
CA LYS A 30 7.18 -10.85 -16.17
C LYS A 30 6.65 -9.53 -16.74
N LEU A 31 6.73 -9.35 -18.06
CA LEU A 31 6.25 -8.14 -18.73
C LEU A 31 4.75 -7.97 -18.54
N ASN A 32 3.93 -9.00 -18.79
CA ASN A 32 2.48 -8.93 -18.58
C ASN A 32 2.09 -8.63 -17.12
N VAL A 33 2.79 -9.19 -16.14
CA VAL A 33 2.59 -8.87 -14.72
C VAL A 33 2.96 -7.41 -14.44
N GLN A 34 4.07 -6.91 -14.97
CA GLN A 34 4.44 -5.50 -14.85
C GLN A 34 3.43 -4.55 -15.54
N THR A 35 2.92 -4.88 -16.73
CA THR A 35 1.90 -4.07 -17.42
C THR A 35 0.62 -4.00 -16.61
N LYS A 36 0.10 -5.15 -16.14
CA LYS A 36 -1.08 -5.19 -15.25
C LYS A 36 -0.84 -4.42 -13.94
N LYS A 37 0.35 -4.51 -13.37
CA LYS A 37 0.74 -3.76 -12.16
C LYS A 37 0.96 -2.26 -12.40
N LEU A 38 1.30 -1.85 -13.62
CA LEU A 38 1.36 -0.45 -14.01
C LEU A 38 -0.04 0.11 -14.27
N GLU A 39 -0.90 -0.63 -14.98
CA GLU A 39 -2.32 -0.31 -15.17
C GLU A 39 -3.08 -0.19 -13.84
N ASN A 40 -2.90 -1.15 -12.92
CA ASN A 40 -3.58 -1.11 -11.63
C ASN A 40 -3.11 0.07 -10.79
N ARG A 41 -1.80 0.39 -10.78
CA ARG A 41 -1.30 1.62 -10.15
C ARG A 41 -1.81 2.88 -10.83
N ALA A 42 -1.92 2.92 -12.16
CA ALA A 42 -2.49 4.06 -12.89
C ALA A 42 -3.96 4.28 -12.50
N LYS A 43 -4.76 3.21 -12.46
CA LYS A 43 -6.17 3.23 -12.01
C LYS A 43 -6.29 3.65 -10.53
N GLU A 44 -5.39 3.18 -9.64
CA GLU A 44 -5.35 3.62 -8.24
C GLU A 44 -4.96 5.11 -8.10
N HIS A 45 -3.99 5.60 -8.89
CA HIS A 45 -3.63 7.01 -8.95
C HIS A 45 -4.78 7.87 -9.49
N GLU A 46 -5.51 7.41 -10.51
CA GLU A 46 -6.70 8.06 -11.07
C GLU A 46 -7.83 8.13 -10.04
N ILE A 47 -8.07 7.05 -9.28
CA ILE A 47 -9.06 7.02 -8.18
C ILE A 47 -8.67 7.99 -7.07
N LEU A 48 -7.40 8.02 -6.64
CA LEU A 48 -6.91 8.98 -5.64
C LEU A 48 -7.06 10.43 -6.14
N LYS A 49 -6.71 10.70 -7.40
CA LYS A 49 -6.83 12.02 -8.01
C LYS A 49 -8.29 12.46 -8.09
N THR A 50 -9.18 11.60 -8.59
CA THR A 50 -10.63 11.85 -8.68
C THR A 50 -11.25 12.07 -7.30
N GLN A 51 -10.78 11.36 -6.26
CA GLN A 51 -11.23 11.57 -4.88
C GLN A 51 -10.77 12.94 -4.32
N SER A 52 -9.61 13.45 -4.73
CA SER A 52 -9.15 14.80 -4.37
C SER A 52 -9.85 15.92 -5.16
N GLU A 53 -10.10 15.72 -6.46
CA GLU A 53 -10.71 16.73 -7.34
C GLU A 53 -12.20 16.95 -7.00
N LYS A 54 -12.92 15.90 -6.59
CA LYS A 54 -14.30 16.00 -6.08
C LYS A 54 -14.41 16.77 -4.75
N GLN A 55 -13.30 17.08 -4.08
CA GLN A 55 -13.27 17.91 -2.87
C GLN A 55 -12.88 19.37 -3.16
N ALA A 56 -12.59 19.72 -4.42
CA ALA A 56 -12.15 21.06 -4.83
C ALA A 56 -13.27 21.97 -5.40
N THR A 57 -14.52 21.48 -5.52
CA THR A 57 -15.61 22.16 -6.25
C THR A 57 -16.72 22.76 -5.38
N ILE A 58 -16.43 23.11 -4.11
CA ILE A 58 -17.15 24.17 -3.37
C ILE A 58 -16.12 25.00 -2.59
N SER A 59 -15.79 26.22 -3.07
CA SER A 59 -15.46 27.41 -2.26
C SER A 59 -14.82 28.56 -3.08
N THR A 60 -15.61 29.56 -3.44
CA THR A 60 -15.22 30.99 -3.57
C THR A 60 -16.51 31.79 -3.75
N PRO A 61 -16.63 33.04 -3.24
CA PRO A 61 -15.70 34.14 -3.54
C PRO A 61 -15.23 35.01 -2.34
N VAL A 62 -14.05 35.65 -2.50
CA VAL A 62 -13.71 37.06 -2.11
C VAL A 62 -13.82 37.45 -0.60
N SER A 63 -12.83 38.04 0.10
CA SER A 63 -11.42 38.48 -0.13
C SER A 63 -10.81 38.85 1.28
N THR A 64 -9.72 39.60 1.61
CA THR A 64 -8.80 40.55 0.94
C THR A 64 -7.49 40.75 1.76
N THR A 65 -6.40 41.19 1.10
CA THR A 65 -5.23 41.97 1.65
C THR A 65 -4.26 41.40 2.71
N ASP A 66 -3.02 41.18 2.25
CA ASP A 66 -1.74 41.79 2.70
C ASP A 66 -1.02 41.49 4.04
N LYS A 67 0.26 41.09 3.86
CA LYS A 67 1.51 41.49 4.60
C LYS A 67 1.71 40.96 6.05
N THR A 68 2.92 40.71 6.58
CA THR A 68 4.29 40.58 6.00
C THR A 68 5.28 39.94 7.01
N LYS A 69 6.04 38.91 6.59
CA LYS A 69 7.40 38.44 7.01
C LYS A 69 7.77 38.12 8.49
N ASN A 70 8.84 37.32 8.60
CA ASN A 70 9.78 37.10 9.72
C ASN A 70 9.29 36.31 10.96
N ILE A 71 10.14 35.63 11.75
CA ILE A 71 11.31 34.75 11.50
C ILE A 71 11.65 34.07 12.86
N THR A 72 12.10 32.81 12.86
CA THR A 72 12.90 32.08 13.90
C THR A 72 12.79 32.47 15.39
N GLN A 73 12.40 31.52 16.28
CA GLN A 73 13.33 30.79 17.18
C GLN A 73 12.67 29.56 17.86
N GLN A 74 13.42 28.84 18.71
CA GLN A 74 13.10 27.51 19.23
C GLN A 74 12.64 27.51 20.70
N LEU A 75 11.67 26.63 21.01
CA LEU A 75 11.58 25.75 22.18
C LEU A 75 12.01 26.29 23.57
N THR A 76 11.05 26.55 24.47
CA THR A 76 11.11 26.11 25.88
C THR A 76 9.74 26.15 26.58
N THR A 77 9.67 25.61 27.80
CA THR A 77 8.47 25.14 28.53
C THR A 77 7.62 26.18 29.27
N SER A 78 6.33 25.83 29.44
CA SER A 78 5.49 26.06 30.65
C SER A 78 4.37 27.14 30.62
N VAL A 79 3.13 26.65 30.57
CA VAL A 79 1.96 27.05 31.38
C VAL A 79 1.65 28.57 31.55
N ASN A 80 0.80 29.14 30.68
CA ASN A 80 -0.64 29.30 30.97
C ASN A 80 -1.44 30.04 29.87
N ASN A 81 -2.74 29.70 29.79
CA ASN A 81 -3.89 30.48 29.27
C ASN A 81 -3.68 31.52 28.15
N THR A 82 -4.18 31.20 26.95
CA THR A 82 -4.80 32.19 26.04
C THR A 82 -5.77 31.50 25.09
N ASN A 83 -6.71 32.26 24.51
CA ASN A 83 -7.70 31.76 23.55
C ASN A 83 -7.05 31.40 22.21
N VAL A 84 -6.46 30.21 22.12
CA VAL A 84 -5.99 29.66 20.84
C VAL A 84 -7.22 29.33 20.00
N VAL A 85 -7.50 30.15 18.99
CA VAL A 85 -8.27 29.74 17.81
C VAL A 85 -7.46 28.63 17.15
N LYS A 86 -7.72 27.38 17.57
CA LYS A 86 -6.99 26.22 17.09
C LYS A 86 -7.36 26.03 15.62
N ASN A 87 -6.44 26.39 14.73
CA ASN A 87 -6.39 25.85 13.38
C ASN A 87 -6.22 24.33 13.51
N LYS A 88 -7.34 23.65 13.68
CA LYS A 88 -7.41 22.24 14.07
C LYS A 88 -7.00 21.39 12.88
N THR A 89 -5.71 21.05 12.83
CA THR A 89 -5.20 20.04 11.91
C THR A 89 -5.98 18.76 12.14
N THR A 90 -6.73 18.34 11.12
CA THR A 90 -7.50 17.09 11.17
C THR A 90 -6.56 15.91 11.35
N TYR A 91 -7.01 14.86 12.04
CA TYR A 91 -6.22 13.67 12.32
C TYR A 91 -5.71 13.05 11.02
N GLU A 92 -6.50 13.02 9.95
CA GLU A 92 -6.05 12.51 8.64
C GLU A 92 -4.92 13.38 8.06
N LYS A 93 -4.94 14.70 8.24
CA LYS A 93 -3.90 15.61 7.74
C LYS A 93 -2.60 15.47 8.53
N ASP A 94 -2.68 15.35 9.85
CA ASP A 94 -1.51 15.09 10.70
C ASP A 94 -0.93 13.68 10.46
N LEU A 95 -1.80 12.67 10.34
CA LEU A 95 -1.43 11.29 10.00
C LEU A 95 -0.69 11.22 8.65
N LYS A 96 -1.21 11.88 7.60
CA LYS A 96 -0.54 11.97 6.29
C LYS A 96 0.85 12.59 6.42
N SER A 97 0.98 13.66 7.22
CA SER A 97 2.26 14.33 7.47
C SER A 97 3.26 13.40 8.15
N ARG A 98 2.93 12.87 9.33
CA ARG A 98 3.84 12.02 10.12
C ARG A 98 4.19 10.68 9.45
N MET A 99 3.30 10.17 8.58
CA MET A 99 3.53 8.96 7.80
C MET A 99 4.10 9.21 6.40
N THR A 100 4.70 10.38 6.13
CA THR A 100 5.35 10.67 4.83
C THR A 100 6.54 9.75 4.57
N SER A 101 7.33 9.42 5.60
CA SER A 101 8.47 8.50 5.53
C SER A 101 8.07 7.02 5.42
N ALA A 102 6.89 6.64 5.91
CA ALA A 102 6.38 5.27 5.89
C ALA A 102 5.72 4.90 4.53
N ASN A 103 6.28 5.35 3.42
CA ASN A 103 5.81 5.02 2.06
C ASN A 103 6.93 4.30 1.30
N GLU A 104 6.61 3.65 0.18
CA GLU A 104 7.58 2.91 -0.64
C GLU A 104 8.74 3.82 -1.10
N GLY A 105 9.88 3.71 -0.42
CA GLY A 105 11.11 4.40 -0.78
C GLY A 105 11.71 3.83 -2.06
N ASN A 106 12.37 4.66 -2.86
CA ASN A 106 13.01 4.21 -4.09
C ASN A 106 14.35 3.50 -3.75
N VAL A 107 14.27 2.18 -3.59
CA VAL A 107 15.39 1.31 -3.18
C VAL A 107 16.00 0.55 -4.35
N SER A 108 17.29 0.21 -4.24
CA SER A 108 18.09 -0.38 -5.33
C SER A 108 18.01 -1.90 -5.44
N SER A 109 17.49 -2.61 -4.43
CA SER A 109 17.39 -4.08 -4.42
C SER A 109 16.02 -4.57 -3.99
N GLU A 110 15.68 -5.80 -4.39
CA GLU A 110 14.43 -6.48 -4.02
C GLU A 110 14.36 -6.79 -2.51
N ILE A 111 15.50 -7.08 -1.88
CA ILE A 111 15.61 -7.35 -0.44
C ILE A 111 15.41 -6.06 0.36
N ASP A 112 15.97 -4.93 -0.11
CA ASP A 112 15.69 -3.62 0.49
C ASP A 112 14.24 -3.18 0.25
N ALA A 113 13.62 -3.59 -0.87
CA ALA A 113 12.20 -3.35 -1.10
C ALA A 113 11.32 -4.14 -0.14
N LEU A 114 11.67 -5.40 0.15
CA LEU A 114 10.97 -6.22 1.14
C LEU A 114 11.07 -5.56 2.52
N ARG A 115 12.30 -5.32 3.00
CA ARG A 115 12.56 -4.69 4.30
C ARG A 115 11.87 -3.32 4.47
N ASN A 116 11.94 -2.44 3.46
CA ASN A 116 11.25 -1.15 3.51
C ASN A 116 9.72 -1.31 3.55
N ASN A 117 9.14 -2.35 2.94
CA ASN A 117 7.71 -2.63 3.05
C ASN A 117 7.35 -3.28 4.40
N GLU A 118 8.23 -4.06 5.01
CA GLU A 118 8.07 -4.58 6.38
C GLU A 118 8.06 -3.42 7.40
N ASP A 119 9.06 -2.54 7.35
CA ASP A 119 9.16 -1.32 8.17
C ASP A 119 7.92 -0.42 8.01
N ALA A 120 7.50 -0.18 6.76
CA ALA A 120 6.31 0.62 6.47
C ALA A 120 5.02 -0.06 6.96
N ASN A 121 4.89 -1.39 6.84
CA ASN A 121 3.72 -2.12 7.31
C ASN A 121 3.63 -2.10 8.85
N GLU A 122 4.76 -2.23 9.54
CA GLU A 122 4.81 -2.12 11.00
C GLU A 122 4.38 -0.71 11.46
N ALA A 123 4.90 0.34 10.82
CA ALA A 123 4.53 1.73 11.10
C ALA A 123 3.03 2.02 10.84
N TRP A 124 2.49 1.59 9.69
CA TRP A 124 1.06 1.75 9.38
C TRP A 124 0.17 0.92 10.30
N THR A 125 0.63 -0.25 10.77
CA THR A 125 -0.11 -1.11 11.71
C THR A 125 -0.15 -0.49 13.12
N LYS A 126 0.96 0.12 13.58
CA LYS A 126 0.99 0.89 14.84
C LYS A 126 -0.04 2.03 14.81
N GLU A 127 -0.11 2.79 13.73
CA GLU A 127 -1.10 3.87 13.58
C GLU A 127 -2.53 3.36 13.37
N LEU A 128 -2.73 2.22 12.67
CA LEU A 128 -4.05 1.58 12.52
C LEU A 128 -4.63 1.20 13.90
N ASN A 129 -3.83 0.52 14.73
CA ASN A 129 -4.23 0.10 16.06
C ASN A 129 -4.54 1.29 16.97
N LYS A 130 -3.77 2.38 16.86
CA LYS A 130 -3.97 3.64 17.60
C LYS A 130 -5.29 4.32 17.23
N ILE A 131 -5.57 4.55 15.94
CA ILE A 131 -6.82 5.21 15.52
C ILE A 131 -8.06 4.34 15.76
N TYR A 132 -7.93 3.02 15.55
CA TYR A 132 -8.99 2.07 15.92
C TYR A 132 -9.29 2.10 17.42
N SER A 133 -8.26 2.19 18.28
CA SER A 133 -8.44 2.26 19.75
C SER A 133 -9.12 3.56 20.19
N LEU A 134 -8.78 4.70 19.57
CA LEU A 134 -9.44 5.99 19.83
C LEU A 134 -10.94 5.92 19.53
N LEU A 135 -11.30 5.53 18.29
CA LEU A 135 -12.70 5.32 17.86
C LEU A 135 -13.43 4.32 18.77
N MET A 136 -12.78 3.21 19.13
CA MET A 136 -13.34 2.19 20.02
C MET A 136 -13.48 2.66 21.47
N SER A 137 -12.88 3.78 21.87
CA SER A 137 -13.13 4.40 23.18
C SER A 137 -14.38 5.29 23.15
N GLU A 138 -14.53 6.14 22.13
CA GLU A 138 -15.54 7.21 22.04
C GLU A 138 -16.90 6.82 21.45
N LEU A 139 -16.95 5.93 20.43
CA LEU A 139 -18.17 5.62 19.69
C LEU A 139 -19.31 5.08 20.56
N SER A 140 -20.58 5.28 20.18
CA SER A 140 -21.69 4.61 20.89
C SER A 140 -21.71 3.09 20.62
N GLY A 141 -22.38 2.30 21.47
CA GLY A 141 -22.34 0.83 21.39
C GLY A 141 -22.73 0.24 20.01
N SER A 142 -23.72 0.82 19.32
CA SER A 142 -24.12 0.38 17.99
C SER A 142 -23.09 0.74 16.91
N GLN A 143 -22.36 1.85 17.08
CA GLN A 143 -21.26 2.25 16.20
C GLN A 143 -20.00 1.39 16.48
N LYS A 144 -19.66 1.11 17.75
CA LYS A 144 -18.58 0.17 18.12
C LYS A 144 -18.80 -1.20 17.47
N ALA A 145 -20.02 -1.74 17.53
CA ALA A 145 -20.36 -3.02 16.89
C ALA A 145 -20.20 -2.97 15.36
N LYS A 146 -20.61 -1.87 14.70
CA LYS A 146 -20.39 -1.66 13.26
C LYS A 146 -18.90 -1.59 12.91
N LEU A 147 -18.10 -0.84 13.67
CA LEU A 147 -16.66 -0.71 13.47
C LEU A 147 -15.93 -2.05 13.67
N GLN A 148 -16.25 -2.80 14.73
CA GLN A 148 -15.70 -4.14 14.97
C GLN A 148 -16.00 -5.11 13.82
N ASN A 149 -17.24 -5.12 13.31
CA ASN A 149 -17.62 -6.01 12.22
C ASN A 149 -17.00 -5.58 10.87
N SER A 150 -16.92 -4.27 10.62
CA SER A 150 -16.16 -3.68 9.50
C SER A 150 -14.68 -4.08 9.56
N GLN A 151 -14.04 -4.02 10.73
CA GLN A 151 -12.63 -4.39 10.91
C GLN A 151 -12.41 -5.90 10.69
N LYS A 152 -13.30 -6.76 11.22
CA LYS A 152 -13.26 -8.22 10.96
C LYS A 152 -13.42 -8.55 9.46
N ALA A 153 -14.30 -7.84 8.75
CA ALA A 153 -14.50 -8.01 7.31
C ALA A 153 -13.27 -7.51 6.52
N TRP A 154 -12.70 -6.36 6.91
CA TRP A 154 -11.46 -5.83 6.32
C TRP A 154 -10.30 -6.83 6.45
N ILE A 155 -10.02 -7.36 7.65
CA ILE A 155 -8.97 -8.38 7.87
C ILE A 155 -9.17 -9.57 6.92
N LYS A 156 -10.37 -10.18 6.90
CA LYS A 156 -10.69 -11.31 6.01
C LYS A 156 -10.47 -10.98 4.52
N SER A 157 -10.73 -9.74 4.10
CA SER A 157 -10.51 -9.30 2.73
C SER A 157 -9.04 -9.03 2.39
N VAL A 158 -8.19 -8.69 3.37
CA VAL A 158 -6.74 -8.57 3.20
C VAL A 158 -6.12 -9.95 3.09
N GLU A 159 -6.44 -10.87 4.01
CA GLU A 159 -5.93 -12.25 3.92
C GLU A 159 -6.41 -12.94 2.64
N LYS A 160 -7.63 -12.68 2.15
CA LYS A 160 -8.05 -13.20 0.84
C LYS A 160 -7.19 -12.64 -0.31
N GLU A 161 -6.88 -11.35 -0.30
CA GLU A 161 -6.07 -10.70 -1.34
C GLU A 161 -4.63 -11.20 -1.33
N VAL A 162 -4.00 -11.27 -0.14
CA VAL A 162 -2.67 -11.88 0.05
C VAL A 162 -2.66 -13.33 -0.43
N ASN A 163 -3.62 -14.15 0.00
CA ASN A 163 -3.70 -15.54 -0.45
C ASN A 163 -3.85 -15.65 -1.98
N THR A 164 -4.69 -14.82 -2.59
CA THR A 164 -4.88 -14.81 -4.06
C THR A 164 -3.59 -14.43 -4.80
N ALA A 165 -2.80 -13.49 -4.26
CA ALA A 165 -1.50 -13.15 -4.81
C ALA A 165 -0.48 -14.28 -4.62
N MET A 166 -0.46 -14.91 -3.45
CA MET A 166 0.48 -16.01 -3.17
C MET A 166 0.23 -17.24 -4.04
N ASP A 167 -0.97 -17.44 -4.59
CA ASP A 167 -1.20 -18.49 -5.59
C ASP A 167 -0.53 -18.23 -6.96
N GLU A 168 -0.11 -16.99 -7.27
CA GLU A 168 0.70 -16.68 -8.47
C GLU A 168 2.21 -16.80 -8.23
N TYR A 169 2.68 -16.55 -7.00
CA TYR A 169 4.11 -16.56 -6.64
C TYR A 169 4.59 -17.86 -5.98
N CYS A 170 3.71 -18.58 -5.28
CA CYS A 170 4.01 -19.80 -4.54
C CYS A 170 3.20 -20.97 -5.14
N PRO A 171 3.73 -21.72 -6.12
CA PRO A 171 3.05 -22.90 -6.63
C PRO A 171 2.77 -23.90 -5.49
N ALA A 172 1.61 -24.55 -5.56
CA ALA A 172 1.32 -25.68 -4.69
C ALA A 172 2.15 -26.90 -5.11
N ASP A 173 2.60 -27.69 -4.12
CA ASP A 173 3.25 -28.97 -4.32
C ASP A 173 2.22 -30.10 -4.60
N SER A 174 2.67 -31.36 -4.61
CA SER A 174 1.80 -32.53 -4.80
C SER A 174 0.79 -32.76 -3.67
N ASN A 175 0.98 -32.14 -2.51
CA ASN A 175 0.12 -32.25 -1.33
C ASN A 175 -0.89 -31.07 -1.24
N GLY A 176 -0.71 -30.04 -2.07
CA GLY A 176 -1.48 -28.80 -2.02
C GLY A 176 -0.86 -27.72 -1.13
N GLU A 177 0.35 -27.93 -0.59
CA GLU A 177 1.05 -26.95 0.23
C GLU A 177 1.84 -25.97 -0.65
N ARG A 178 1.76 -24.67 -0.35
CA ARG A 178 2.48 -23.65 -1.12
C ARG A 178 3.97 -23.71 -0.85
N VAL A 179 4.76 -23.88 -1.91
CA VAL A 179 6.23 -23.96 -1.85
C VAL A 179 6.88 -22.88 -2.72
N GLY A 180 8.13 -22.53 -2.41
CA GLY A 180 8.99 -21.78 -3.32
C GLY A 180 8.66 -20.30 -3.58
N CYS A 181 7.87 -19.63 -2.73
CA CYS A 181 7.45 -18.22 -2.87
C CYS A 181 8.57 -17.21 -3.26
N GLY A 182 9.79 -17.45 -2.77
CA GLY A 182 10.93 -16.56 -2.95
C GLY A 182 10.75 -15.15 -2.35
N THR A 183 11.73 -14.29 -2.59
CA THR A 183 11.69 -12.88 -2.14
C THR A 183 10.56 -12.10 -2.83
N LEU A 184 10.26 -12.40 -4.11
CA LEU A 184 9.19 -11.77 -4.87
C LEU A 184 7.81 -11.98 -4.24
N GLY A 185 7.51 -13.18 -3.75
CA GLY A 185 6.25 -13.47 -3.06
C GLY A 185 6.11 -12.64 -1.78
N GLY A 186 7.12 -12.69 -0.90
CA GLY A 186 7.13 -11.88 0.32
C GLY A 186 7.03 -10.38 0.07
N LEU A 187 7.70 -9.86 -0.96
CA LEU A 187 7.63 -8.47 -1.36
C LEU A 187 6.22 -8.06 -1.85
N GLU A 188 5.53 -8.93 -2.59
CA GLU A 188 4.18 -8.62 -3.05
C GLU A 188 3.13 -8.76 -1.93
N GLU A 189 3.30 -9.73 -1.01
CA GLU A 189 2.53 -9.78 0.23
C GLU A 189 2.68 -8.48 1.03
N MET A 190 3.91 -8.04 1.29
CA MET A 190 4.14 -6.85 2.11
C MET A 190 3.63 -5.57 1.45
N ARG A 191 3.72 -5.43 0.12
CA ARG A 191 3.06 -4.33 -0.62
C ARG A 191 1.54 -4.34 -0.46
N ILE A 192 0.90 -5.51 -0.53
CA ILE A 192 -0.54 -5.65 -0.29
C ILE A 192 -0.85 -5.21 1.14
N ARG A 193 -0.10 -5.69 2.13
CA ARG A 193 -0.29 -5.32 3.54
C ARG A 193 -0.08 -3.82 3.78
N VAL A 194 1.01 -3.21 3.32
CA VAL A 194 1.27 -1.74 3.39
C VAL A 194 0.08 -0.96 2.81
N ARG A 195 -0.29 -1.22 1.56
CA ARG A 195 -1.36 -0.48 0.86
C ARG A 195 -2.71 -0.63 1.55
N ARG A 196 -3.07 -1.85 1.95
CA ARG A 196 -4.37 -2.14 2.59
C ARG A 196 -4.46 -1.59 4.02
N THR A 197 -3.38 -1.65 4.80
CA THR A 197 -3.28 -1.05 6.13
C THR A 197 -3.34 0.47 6.04
N ARG A 198 -2.51 1.09 5.18
CA ARG A 198 -2.50 2.56 4.93
C ARG A 198 -3.88 3.12 4.61
N SER A 199 -4.57 2.54 3.63
CA SER A 199 -5.91 2.98 3.23
C SER A 199 -6.93 2.84 4.38
N ARG A 200 -6.82 1.79 5.20
CA ARG A 200 -7.68 1.59 6.37
C ARG A 200 -7.41 2.60 7.48
N THR A 201 -6.15 2.91 7.77
CA THR A 201 -5.79 3.92 8.77
C THR A 201 -6.30 5.30 8.36
N LEU A 202 -6.27 5.63 7.06
CA LEU A 202 -6.83 6.87 6.52
C LEU A 202 -8.37 6.92 6.56
N GLU A 203 -9.05 5.79 6.32
CA GLU A 203 -10.51 5.67 6.49
C GLU A 203 -10.93 5.92 7.95
N LEU A 204 -10.24 5.28 8.91
CA LEU A 204 -10.52 5.46 10.33
C LEU A 204 -10.14 6.87 10.84
N ALA A 205 -9.12 7.49 10.27
CA ALA A 205 -8.78 8.88 10.55
C ALA A 205 -9.91 9.85 10.13
N ARG A 206 -10.52 9.65 8.95
CA ARG A 206 -11.66 10.45 8.51
C ARG A 206 -12.87 10.26 9.43
N MET A 207 -13.18 9.03 9.81
CA MET A 207 -14.25 8.74 10.78
C MET A 207 -14.04 9.47 12.12
N TYR A 208 -12.79 9.52 12.60
CA TYR A 208 -12.45 10.25 13.82
C TYR A 208 -12.57 11.77 13.65
N ASP A 209 -12.21 12.30 12.49
CA ASP A 209 -12.40 13.72 12.16
C ASP A 209 -13.89 14.10 12.00
N GLU A 210 -14.70 13.24 11.38
CA GLU A 210 -16.16 13.39 11.22
C GLU A 210 -16.91 13.36 12.57
N MET A 211 -16.38 12.68 13.59
CA MET A 211 -16.92 12.69 14.95
C MET A 211 -16.63 14.00 15.71
N HIS A 212 -15.74 14.85 15.19
CA HIS A 212 -15.07 15.88 15.98
C HIS A 212 -15.19 17.29 15.40
N ASN A 213 -15.69 17.47 14.17
CA ASN A 213 -15.71 18.75 13.44
C ASN A 213 -17.14 19.19 13.11
#